data_AF-A0AB39YW72-F1
#
_entry.id   AF-A0AB39YW72-F1
#
_cell.length_a   1.000
_cell.length_b   1.000
_cell.length_c   1.000
_cell.angle_alpha   90.00
_cell.angle_beta   90.00
_cell.angle_gamma   90.00
#
_symmetry.space_group_name_H-M   'P 1'
#
loop_
_entity.id
_entity.type
_entity.pdbx_description
1 polymer ?
#
loop_
_entity_poly.entity_id
_entity_poly.type
_entity_poly.pdbx_seq_one_letter_code
_entity_poly.pdbx_strand_id
1 'polypeptide(L)'
;MKVISLCLLVVASASFLLTTVNANAVDAFEDFEHYTDAELEEMIENELLDLDNDYMGVEEFGFIREVRKIVWAGYKGVNGTKCLVEEVANVLLVCTRYVDDLATCTGNIPRDVKLMLNNAKQMIVISDSIIHLNSKLCAAKSRSVGSAVMSAAHCCKNLSVATMKLAYRINLMLKLGNHFPTKTATCYTEATSNVVAGCNAFLPNCKTCIASMS
;
A
#
# COMPACT_ATOMS: atom_id res chain seq x y z
N MET A 1 6.56 -22.50 5.99
CA MET A 1 7.24 -21.20 6.20
C MET A 1 8.62 -21.18 5.53
N LYS A 2 8.70 -21.19 4.18
CA LYS A 2 9.98 -21.09 3.45
C LYS A 2 9.95 -20.15 2.22
N VAL A 3 8.80 -19.53 1.92
CA VAL A 3 8.62 -18.69 0.72
C VAL A 3 8.87 -17.20 0.99
N ILE A 4 8.83 -16.78 2.26
CA ILE A 4 9.05 -15.37 2.67
C ILE A 4 10.52 -14.95 2.52
N SER A 5 11.47 -15.90 2.58
CA SER A 5 12.90 -15.61 2.51
C SER A 5 13.38 -15.16 1.13
N LEU A 6 12.64 -15.46 0.05
CA LEU A 6 13.00 -15.06 -1.31
C LEU A 6 12.46 -13.66 -1.68
N CYS A 7 11.30 -13.27 -1.11
CA CYS A 7 10.76 -11.91 -1.28
C CYS A 7 11.65 -10.86 -0.61
N LEU A 8 12.28 -11.21 0.52
CA LEU A 8 13.24 -10.34 1.21
C LEU A 8 14.56 -10.14 0.46
N LEU A 9 14.97 -11.05 -0.42
CA LEU A 9 16.21 -10.92 -1.21
C LEU A 9 16.08 -9.90 -2.35
N VAL A 10 14.88 -9.74 -2.91
CA VAL A 10 14.59 -8.70 -3.91
C VAL A 10 14.29 -7.35 -3.23
N VAL A 11 13.63 -7.36 -2.06
CA VAL A 11 13.50 -6.16 -1.23
C VAL A 11 14.86 -5.70 -0.68
N ALA A 12 15.79 -6.62 -0.43
CA ALA A 12 17.18 -6.28 -0.16
C ALA A 12 17.78 -5.56 -1.37
N SER A 13 17.59 -6.04 -2.61
CA SER A 13 18.02 -5.33 -3.84
C SER A 13 17.36 -3.95 -4.05
N ALA A 14 16.16 -3.72 -3.52
CA ALA A 14 15.50 -2.40 -3.53
C ALA A 14 15.86 -1.52 -2.32
N SER A 15 16.46 -2.10 -1.28
CA SER A 15 17.02 -1.37 -0.13
C SER A 15 18.43 -0.82 -0.41
N PHE A 16 18.94 -0.95 -1.64
CA PHE A 16 20.35 -0.67 -2.00
C PHE A 16 20.65 0.74 -2.52
N LEU A 17 19.72 1.69 -2.52
CA LEU A 17 20.03 3.01 -3.09
C LEU A 17 20.33 4.12 -2.10
N LEU A 18 20.23 3.97 -0.76
CA LEU A 18 20.50 5.12 0.11
C LEU A 18 21.43 4.94 1.31
N THR A 19 21.84 3.73 1.71
CA THR A 19 22.81 3.61 2.82
C THR A 19 23.61 2.31 2.75
N THR A 20 24.68 2.26 1.95
CA THR A 20 25.96 1.60 2.28
C THR A 20 26.91 1.66 1.10
N VAL A 21 27.69 2.74 1.04
CA VAL A 21 29.06 2.63 0.50
C VAL A 21 29.81 1.67 1.43
N ASN A 22 30.12 0.46 0.96
CA ASN A 22 31.19 -0.35 1.58
C ASN A 22 32.04 -1.09 0.53
N ALA A 23 32.98 -0.31 -0.02
CA ALA A 23 34.41 -0.56 -0.19
C ALA A 23 35.00 -1.70 -1.05
N ASN A 24 34.33 -2.79 -1.45
CA ASN A 24 35.04 -3.91 -2.11
C ASN A 24 34.53 -4.39 -3.49
N ALA A 25 33.74 -3.61 -4.21
CA ALA A 25 33.36 -3.91 -5.60
C ALA A 25 33.56 -2.68 -6.49
N VAL A 26 34.84 -2.28 -6.66
CA VAL A 26 35.21 -0.95 -7.16
C VAL A 26 35.25 -0.81 -8.69
N ASP A 27 35.12 -1.86 -9.50
CA ASP A 27 35.57 -1.74 -10.92
C ASP A 27 34.51 -1.98 -12.02
N ALA A 28 33.21 -1.91 -11.71
CA ALA A 28 32.18 -2.10 -12.75
C ALA A 28 30.82 -1.39 -12.50
N PHE A 29 30.80 -0.32 -11.70
CA PHE A 29 29.57 0.42 -11.37
C PHE A 29 29.66 1.91 -11.70
N GLU A 30 30.37 2.27 -12.77
CA GLU A 30 30.35 3.64 -13.29
C GLU A 30 29.14 3.83 -14.23
N ASP A 31 28.44 4.95 -14.03
CA ASP A 31 27.18 5.40 -14.65
C ASP A 31 25.88 4.73 -14.18
N PHE A 32 25.53 4.99 -12.91
CA PHE A 32 24.15 4.90 -12.42
C PHE A 32 23.56 6.31 -12.25
N GLU A 33 22.53 6.63 -13.03
CA GLU A 33 21.67 7.79 -12.79
C GLU A 33 20.85 7.51 -11.51
N HIS A 34 21.25 8.16 -10.43
CA HIS A 34 20.57 8.10 -9.15
C HIS A 34 19.28 8.92 -9.27
N TYR A 35 18.11 8.28 -9.37
CA TYR A 35 16.84 9.01 -9.29
C TYR A 35 16.82 9.82 -8.00
N THR A 36 16.63 11.13 -8.13
CA THR A 36 16.52 12.03 -6.99
C THR A 36 15.18 11.81 -6.29
N ASP A 37 15.13 12.12 -4.99
CA ASP A 37 13.88 12.05 -4.23
C ASP A 37 12.77 12.90 -4.91
N ALA A 38 13.12 13.98 -5.61
CA ALA A 38 12.18 14.82 -6.35
C ALA A 38 11.57 14.13 -7.59
N GLU A 39 12.36 13.41 -8.38
CA GLU A 39 11.88 12.75 -9.61
C GLU A 39 10.94 11.58 -9.31
N LEU A 40 11.22 10.82 -8.24
CA LEU A 40 10.33 9.76 -7.80
C LEU A 40 9.01 10.31 -7.25
N GLU A 41 9.04 11.48 -6.59
CA GLU A 41 7.85 12.15 -6.05
C GLU A 41 6.97 12.67 -7.18
N GLU A 42 7.54 13.34 -8.17
CA GLU A 42 6.84 13.81 -9.37
C GLU A 42 6.18 12.65 -10.14
N MET A 43 6.88 11.52 -10.28
CA MET A 43 6.34 10.34 -10.92
C MET A 43 5.17 9.70 -10.16
N ILE A 44 5.22 9.67 -8.84
CA ILE A 44 4.12 9.16 -8.00
C ILE A 44 2.94 10.12 -8.07
N GLU A 45 3.19 11.42 -8.01
CA GLU A 45 2.15 12.45 -8.11
C GLU A 45 1.41 12.36 -9.45
N ASN A 46 2.15 12.33 -10.55
CA ASN A 46 1.58 12.19 -11.90
C ASN A 46 0.70 10.93 -12.07
N GLU A 47 1.04 9.81 -11.41
CA GLU A 47 0.27 8.58 -11.49
C GLU A 47 -0.93 8.54 -10.52
N LEU A 48 -0.94 9.43 -9.52
CA LEU A 48 -2.06 9.60 -8.58
C LEU A 48 -3.06 10.67 -9.03
N LEU A 49 -2.71 11.54 -9.98
CA LEU A 49 -3.63 12.53 -10.57
C LEU A 49 -4.92 11.90 -11.15
N ASP A 50 -4.86 10.65 -11.62
CA ASP A 50 -6.03 9.92 -12.13
C ASP A 50 -7.02 9.48 -11.02
N LEU A 51 -6.60 9.48 -9.75
CA LEU A 51 -7.46 9.14 -8.60
C LEU A 51 -8.14 10.38 -7.99
N ASP A 52 -7.67 11.58 -8.32
CA ASP A 52 -8.08 12.87 -7.74
C ASP A 52 -9.36 13.47 -8.38
N ASN A 53 -10.13 12.70 -9.13
CA ASN A 53 -11.40 13.18 -9.71
C ASN A 53 -12.54 13.37 -8.69
N ASP A 54 -12.32 13.06 -7.41
CA ASP A 54 -13.20 13.46 -6.31
C ASP A 54 -12.47 14.44 -5.41
N TYR A 55 -12.99 15.67 -5.32
CA TYR A 55 -12.48 16.77 -4.49
C TYR A 55 -12.13 16.29 -3.07
N MET A 56 -10.83 16.20 -2.78
CA MET A 56 -10.30 15.78 -1.47
C MET A 56 -10.41 16.97 -0.49
N GLY A 57 -11.17 16.83 0.59
CA GLY A 57 -11.24 17.76 1.71
C GLY A 57 -9.90 17.87 2.49
N VAL A 58 -9.75 18.93 3.28
CA VAL A 58 -8.49 19.28 3.99
C VAL A 58 -7.99 18.15 4.92
N GLU A 59 -8.89 17.46 5.61
CA GLU A 59 -8.56 16.34 6.50
C GLU A 59 -8.04 15.12 5.71
N GLU A 60 -8.54 14.94 4.49
CA GLU A 60 -8.22 13.84 3.59
C GLU A 60 -6.87 14.07 2.92
N PHE A 61 -6.59 15.34 2.56
CA PHE A 61 -5.23 15.79 2.26
C PHE A 61 -4.27 15.52 3.41
N GLY A 62 -4.71 15.69 4.66
CA GLY A 62 -3.94 15.34 5.85
C GLY A 62 -3.56 13.85 5.92
N PHE A 63 -4.56 12.96 5.83
CA PHE A 63 -4.35 11.51 5.85
C PHE A 63 -3.41 11.05 4.73
N ILE A 64 -3.69 11.43 3.48
CA ILE A 64 -2.92 10.99 2.31
C ILE A 64 -1.49 11.52 2.36
N ARG A 65 -1.28 12.79 2.76
CA ARG A 65 0.05 13.35 2.92
C ARG A 65 0.86 12.62 3.99
N GLU A 66 0.22 12.23 5.09
CA GLU A 66 0.90 11.48 6.15
C GLU A 66 1.26 10.06 5.70
N VAL A 67 0.37 9.36 4.98
CA VAL A 67 0.71 8.05 4.39
C VAL A 67 1.84 8.19 3.37
N ARG A 68 1.86 9.24 2.54
CA ARG A 68 2.94 9.51 1.57
C ARG A 68 4.30 9.60 2.28
N LYS A 69 4.39 10.37 3.37
CA LYS A 69 5.63 10.47 4.17
C LYS A 69 6.06 9.12 4.75
N ILE A 70 5.10 8.34 5.25
CA ILE A 70 5.38 7.03 5.83
C ILE A 70 5.86 6.04 4.77
N VAL A 71 5.22 6.00 3.60
CA VAL A 71 5.64 5.21 2.44
C VAL A 71 7.08 5.57 2.07
N TRP A 72 7.38 6.87 1.98
CA TRP A 72 8.72 7.36 1.67
C TRP A 72 9.78 6.93 2.69
N ALA A 73 9.45 7.03 3.98
CA ALA A 73 10.38 6.65 5.04
C ALA A 73 10.53 5.12 5.18
N GLY A 74 9.42 4.38 5.07
CA GLY A 74 9.39 2.94 5.30
C GLY A 74 10.05 2.14 4.17
N TYR A 75 9.90 2.57 2.91
CA TYR A 75 10.52 1.89 1.77
C TYR A 75 12.01 2.19 1.59
N LYS A 76 12.60 3.08 2.41
CA LYS A 76 14.06 3.28 2.45
C LYS A 76 14.82 2.11 3.09
N GLY A 77 14.14 1.16 3.77
CA GLY A 77 14.81 0.02 4.38
C GLY A 77 13.98 -1.26 4.42
N VAL A 78 14.66 -2.41 4.54
CA VAL A 78 14.04 -3.75 4.57
C VAL A 78 13.02 -3.89 5.70
N ASN A 79 13.37 -3.42 6.91
CA ASN A 79 12.50 -3.54 8.09
C ASN A 79 11.23 -2.69 7.95
N GLY A 80 11.36 -1.46 7.46
CA GLY A 80 10.23 -0.58 7.18
C GLY A 80 9.33 -1.16 6.10
N THR A 81 9.91 -1.64 5.00
CA THR A 81 9.18 -2.28 3.90
C THR A 81 8.41 -3.50 4.39
N LYS A 82 9.06 -4.37 5.17
CA LYS A 82 8.43 -5.55 5.75
C LYS A 82 7.22 -5.16 6.62
N CYS A 83 7.41 -4.21 7.54
CA CYS A 83 6.34 -3.77 8.43
C CYS A 83 5.16 -3.16 7.66
N LEU A 84 5.44 -2.31 6.66
CA LEU A 84 4.37 -1.75 5.81
C LEU A 84 3.62 -2.82 5.03
N VAL A 85 4.31 -3.84 4.50
CA VAL A 85 3.65 -4.97 3.81
C VAL A 85 2.82 -5.82 4.79
N GLU A 86 3.26 -5.98 6.04
CA GLU A 86 2.48 -6.63 7.10
C GLU A 86 1.20 -5.84 7.41
N GLU A 87 1.26 -4.50 7.47
CA GLU A 87 0.06 -3.67 7.62
C GLU A 87 -0.88 -3.74 6.41
N VAL A 88 -0.34 -3.84 5.19
CA VAL A 88 -1.15 -4.11 3.99
C VAL A 88 -1.83 -5.48 4.07
N ALA A 89 -1.18 -6.50 4.63
CA ALA A 89 -1.78 -7.81 4.88
C ALA A 89 -2.90 -7.75 5.94
N ASN A 90 -2.75 -6.91 6.97
CA ASN A 90 -3.83 -6.66 7.93
C ASN A 90 -5.06 -6.04 7.24
N VAL A 91 -4.85 -5.06 6.35
CA VAL A 91 -5.94 -4.46 5.56
C VAL A 91 -6.60 -5.50 4.67
N LEU A 92 -5.83 -6.35 3.98
CA LEU A 92 -6.36 -7.46 3.18
C LEU A 92 -7.27 -8.36 4.01
N LEU A 93 -6.82 -8.76 5.20
CA LEU A 93 -7.56 -9.64 6.10
C LEU A 93 -8.88 -9.00 6.57
N VAL A 94 -8.81 -7.74 6.99
CA VAL A 94 -9.99 -6.98 7.44
C VAL A 94 -11.01 -6.84 6.32
N CYS A 95 -10.58 -6.49 5.11
CA CYS A 95 -11.49 -6.38 3.96
C CYS A 95 -12.07 -7.73 3.53
N THR A 96 -11.29 -8.80 3.57
CA THR A 96 -11.77 -10.15 3.24
C THR A 96 -12.84 -10.59 4.23
N ARG A 97 -12.59 -10.40 5.53
CA ARG A 97 -13.59 -10.66 6.58
C ARG A 97 -14.86 -9.87 6.38
N TYR A 98 -14.77 -8.59 6.01
CA TYR A 98 -15.94 -7.79 5.69
C TYR A 98 -16.77 -8.37 4.53
N VAL A 99 -16.12 -8.82 3.45
CA VAL A 99 -16.82 -9.47 2.33
C VAL A 99 -17.51 -10.75 2.79
N ASP A 100 -16.83 -11.56 3.62
CA ASP A 100 -17.35 -12.82 4.13
C ASP A 100 -18.52 -12.61 5.10
N ASP A 101 -18.38 -11.69 6.06
CA ASP A 101 -19.42 -11.31 7.02
C ASP A 101 -20.68 -10.85 6.30
N LEU A 102 -20.54 -10.01 5.28
CA LEU A 102 -21.66 -9.54 4.46
C LEU A 102 -22.36 -10.67 3.69
N ALA A 103 -21.63 -11.72 3.29
CA ALA A 103 -22.23 -12.87 2.63
C ALA A 103 -23.12 -13.70 3.57
N THR A 104 -22.93 -13.59 4.88
CA THR A 104 -23.80 -14.23 5.89
C THR A 104 -25.04 -13.41 6.21
N CYS A 105 -25.06 -12.11 5.89
CA CYS A 105 -26.22 -11.26 6.12
C CYS A 105 -27.36 -11.62 5.16
N THR A 106 -28.54 -11.89 5.70
CA THR A 106 -29.74 -12.18 4.90
C THR A 106 -30.44 -10.89 4.45
N GLY A 107 -31.11 -10.95 3.29
CA GLY A 107 -31.95 -9.86 2.79
C GLY A 107 -31.22 -8.94 1.79
N ASN A 108 -31.87 -7.83 1.44
CA ASN A 108 -31.33 -6.90 0.46
C ASN A 108 -30.22 -6.04 1.06
N ILE A 109 -29.02 -6.13 0.49
CA ILE A 109 -27.88 -5.29 0.88
C ILE A 109 -28.21 -3.81 0.57
N PRO A 110 -28.14 -2.91 1.57
CA PRO A 110 -28.35 -1.47 1.36
C PRO A 110 -27.36 -0.87 0.35
N ARG A 111 -27.75 0.22 -0.31
CA ARG A 111 -26.91 0.89 -1.33
C ARG A 111 -25.53 1.27 -0.78
N ASP A 112 -25.49 1.84 0.42
CA ASP A 112 -24.23 2.31 1.01
C ASP A 112 -23.30 1.14 1.36
N VAL A 113 -23.86 0.03 1.87
CA VAL A 113 -23.11 -1.22 2.10
C VAL A 113 -22.56 -1.78 0.78
N LYS A 114 -23.30 -1.69 -0.33
CA LYS A 114 -22.79 -2.12 -1.65
C LYS A 114 -21.59 -1.27 -2.11
N LEU A 115 -21.62 0.04 -1.87
CA LEU A 115 -20.50 0.92 -2.19
C LEU A 115 -19.26 0.55 -1.37
N MET A 116 -19.44 0.32 -0.06
CA MET A 116 -18.37 -0.15 0.82
C MET A 116 -17.84 -1.53 0.41
N LEU A 117 -18.73 -2.48 0.09
CA LEU A 117 -18.36 -3.81 -0.39
C LEU A 117 -17.52 -3.73 -1.68
N ASN A 118 -17.91 -2.89 -2.63
CA ASN A 118 -17.15 -2.70 -3.87
C ASN A 118 -15.78 -2.08 -3.59
N ASN A 119 -15.72 -1.10 -2.70
CA ASN A 119 -14.45 -0.50 -2.27
C ASN A 119 -13.54 -1.53 -1.56
N ALA A 120 -14.08 -2.34 -0.65
CA ALA A 120 -13.35 -3.42 0.02
C ALA A 120 -12.77 -4.43 -0.98
N LYS A 121 -13.53 -4.83 -2.00
CA LYS A 121 -13.03 -5.71 -3.06
C LYS A 121 -11.86 -5.11 -3.83
N GLN A 122 -11.88 -3.81 -4.09
CA GLN A 122 -10.75 -3.14 -4.73
C GLN A 122 -9.53 -3.07 -3.80
N MET A 123 -9.74 -2.81 -2.50
CA MET A 123 -8.68 -2.86 -1.50
C MET A 123 -8.04 -4.25 -1.44
N ILE A 124 -8.84 -5.33 -1.48
CA ILE A 124 -8.35 -6.71 -1.56
C ILE A 124 -7.43 -6.90 -2.76
N VAL A 125 -7.84 -6.47 -3.95
CA VAL A 125 -7.05 -6.62 -5.19
C VAL A 125 -5.73 -5.84 -5.12
N ILE A 126 -5.77 -4.61 -4.58
CA ILE A 126 -4.57 -3.77 -4.43
C ILE A 126 -3.62 -4.38 -3.40
N SER A 127 -4.12 -4.75 -2.21
CA SER A 127 -3.32 -5.38 -1.17
C SER A 127 -2.70 -6.70 -1.63
N ASP A 128 -3.45 -7.52 -2.35
CA ASP A 128 -2.95 -8.77 -2.93
C ASP A 128 -1.83 -8.52 -3.97
N SER A 129 -1.91 -7.42 -4.71
CA SER A 129 -0.85 -7.00 -5.65
C SER A 129 0.42 -6.57 -4.92
N ILE A 130 0.29 -5.85 -3.81
CA ILE A 130 1.41 -5.43 -2.96
C ILE A 130 2.08 -6.63 -2.29
N ILE A 131 1.29 -7.56 -1.71
CA ILE A 131 1.81 -8.76 -1.02
C ILE A 131 2.53 -9.67 -2.02
N HIS A 132 2.00 -9.78 -3.24
CA HIS A 132 2.62 -10.53 -4.33
C HIS A 132 3.47 -9.65 -5.26
N LEU A 133 4.18 -8.67 -4.68
CA LEU A 133 5.05 -7.69 -5.34
C LEU A 133 5.85 -8.29 -6.51
N ASN A 134 6.59 -9.38 -6.26
CA ASN A 134 7.49 -9.99 -7.25
C ASN A 134 6.76 -10.51 -8.50
N SER A 135 5.58 -11.10 -8.34
CA SER A 135 4.84 -11.69 -9.47
C SER A 135 3.86 -10.73 -10.12
N LYS A 136 3.44 -9.65 -9.43
CA LYS A 136 2.39 -8.74 -9.90
C LYS A 136 2.87 -7.32 -10.23
N LEU A 137 3.82 -6.78 -9.47
CA LEU A 137 4.25 -5.37 -9.58
C LEU A 137 5.67 -5.24 -10.12
N CYS A 138 6.53 -6.22 -9.87
CA CYS A 138 7.97 -6.19 -10.19
C CYS A 138 8.40 -7.29 -11.17
N ALA A 139 7.43 -7.92 -11.85
CA ALA A 139 7.72 -8.92 -12.86
C ALA A 139 8.45 -8.27 -14.04
N ALA A 140 9.74 -8.59 -14.20
CA ALA A 140 10.56 -8.07 -15.29
C ALA A 140 10.04 -8.58 -16.64
N LYS A 141 9.62 -7.68 -17.53
CA LYS A 141 9.48 -7.99 -18.95
C LYS A 141 10.87 -7.91 -19.61
N SER A 142 11.56 -9.04 -19.65
CA SER A 142 12.79 -9.35 -20.40
C SER A 142 14.14 -8.96 -19.78
N ARG A 143 15.14 -9.81 -20.12
CA ARG A 143 16.46 -9.98 -19.51
C ARG A 143 17.50 -9.09 -20.19
N SER A 144 18.06 -8.11 -19.48
CA SER A 144 19.42 -7.62 -19.71
C SER A 144 20.00 -7.01 -18.42
N VAL A 145 21.30 -7.10 -18.20
CA VAL A 145 21.95 -6.78 -16.91
C VAL A 145 21.90 -5.28 -16.57
N GLY A 146 21.85 -4.40 -17.58
CA GLY A 146 21.51 -2.97 -17.41
C GLY A 146 20.06 -2.71 -17.00
N SER A 147 19.17 -3.70 -17.10
CA SER A 147 17.76 -3.58 -16.71
C SER A 147 17.48 -3.88 -15.23
N ALA A 148 18.45 -4.37 -14.46
CA ALA A 148 18.21 -4.76 -13.06
C ALA A 148 17.89 -3.56 -12.15
N VAL A 149 18.63 -2.45 -12.26
CA VAL A 149 18.39 -1.24 -11.45
C VAL A 149 17.18 -0.45 -11.94
N MET A 150 16.98 -0.35 -13.26
CA MET A 150 15.71 0.14 -13.82
C MET A 150 14.52 -0.70 -13.31
N SER A 151 14.68 -2.02 -13.17
CA SER A 151 13.62 -2.87 -12.65
C SER A 151 13.36 -2.64 -11.15
N ALA A 152 14.38 -2.30 -10.36
CA ALA A 152 14.26 -2.02 -8.92
C ALA A 152 13.61 -0.66 -8.64
N ALA A 153 14.03 0.40 -9.34
CA ALA A 153 13.40 1.72 -9.22
C ALA A 153 11.93 1.67 -9.69
N HIS A 154 11.66 0.97 -10.80
CA HIS A 154 10.31 0.72 -11.29
C HIS A 154 9.48 -0.12 -10.30
N CYS A 155 10.08 -1.12 -9.65
CA CYS A 155 9.44 -1.91 -8.60
C CYS A 155 9.07 -1.07 -7.38
N CYS A 156 9.99 -0.23 -6.90
CA CYS A 156 9.78 0.70 -5.78
C CYS A 156 8.69 1.72 -6.11
N LYS A 157 8.70 2.28 -7.32
CA LYS A 157 7.64 3.15 -7.82
C LYS A 157 6.29 2.44 -7.80
N ASN A 158 6.19 1.26 -8.41
CA ASN A 158 4.94 0.50 -8.49
C ASN A 158 4.38 0.13 -7.11
N LEU A 159 5.26 -0.27 -6.19
CA LEU A 159 4.90 -0.53 -4.80
C LEU A 159 4.38 0.74 -4.11
N SER A 160 5.09 1.85 -4.24
CA SER A 160 4.70 3.14 -3.65
C SER A 160 3.35 3.61 -4.19
N VAL A 161 3.15 3.55 -5.51
CA VAL A 161 1.87 3.89 -6.16
C VAL A 161 0.76 2.96 -5.70
N ALA A 162 0.99 1.65 -5.62
CA ALA A 162 -0.02 0.70 -5.16
C ALA A 162 -0.41 0.96 -3.70
N THR A 163 0.55 1.25 -2.83
CA THR A 163 0.28 1.58 -1.42
C THR A 163 -0.47 2.90 -1.27
N MET A 164 -0.15 3.90 -2.10
CA MET A 164 -0.93 5.14 -2.15
C MET A 164 -2.35 4.89 -2.65
N LYS A 165 -2.54 4.12 -3.74
CA LYS A 165 -3.87 3.67 -4.22
C LYS A 165 -4.68 3.00 -3.12
N LEU A 166 -4.04 2.15 -2.31
CA LEU A 166 -4.67 1.54 -1.14
C LEU A 166 -5.08 2.60 -0.11
N ALA A 167 -4.20 3.56 0.19
CA ALA A 167 -4.47 4.64 1.13
C ALA A 167 -5.69 5.49 0.73
N TYR A 168 -5.84 5.83 -0.56
CA TYR A 168 -7.03 6.50 -1.08
C TYR A 168 -8.30 5.68 -0.84
N ARG A 169 -8.24 4.36 -1.09
CA ARG A 169 -9.39 3.46 -0.86
C ARG A 169 -9.71 3.29 0.63
N ILE A 170 -8.71 3.25 1.50
CA ILE A 170 -8.89 3.28 2.96
C ILE A 170 -9.62 4.56 3.35
N ASN A 171 -9.17 5.73 2.87
CA ASN A 171 -9.82 7.00 3.18
C ASN A 171 -11.28 7.01 2.70
N LEU A 172 -11.56 6.53 1.49
CA LEU A 172 -12.93 6.38 0.99
C LEU A 172 -13.77 5.44 1.87
N MET A 173 -13.19 4.33 2.35
CA MET A 173 -13.88 3.41 3.27
C MET A 173 -14.29 4.12 4.56
N LEU A 174 -13.40 4.93 5.13
CA LEU A 174 -13.65 5.69 6.35
C LEU A 174 -14.77 6.72 6.15
N LYS A 175 -14.79 7.43 5.01
CA LYS A 175 -15.88 8.35 4.66
C LYS A 175 -17.22 7.65 4.59
N LEU A 176 -17.30 6.55 3.84
CA LEU A 176 -18.53 5.78 3.70
C LEU A 176 -19.00 5.24 5.05
N GLY A 177 -18.08 4.78 5.89
CA GLY A 177 -18.35 4.33 7.25
C GLY A 177 -18.91 5.42 8.16
N ASN A 178 -18.38 6.65 8.10
CA ASN A 178 -18.85 7.78 8.89
C ASN A 178 -20.26 8.23 8.49
N HIS A 179 -20.63 8.08 7.22
CA HIS A 179 -21.97 8.38 6.72
C HIS A 179 -22.96 7.22 6.89
N PHE A 180 -22.50 6.05 7.32
CA PHE A 180 -23.32 4.86 7.39
C PHE A 180 -24.38 4.97 8.50
N PRO A 181 -25.68 4.87 8.19
CA PRO A 181 -26.73 5.02 9.18
C PRO A 181 -26.71 3.85 10.18
N THR A 182 -26.54 4.18 11.46
CA THR A 182 -26.52 3.25 12.60
C THR A 182 -27.85 2.51 12.82
N LYS A 183 -28.91 2.88 12.08
CA LYS A 183 -30.25 2.25 12.13
C LYS A 183 -30.47 1.16 11.07
N THR A 184 -29.41 0.63 10.48
CA THR A 184 -29.47 -0.53 9.58
C THR A 184 -29.47 -1.85 10.38
N ALA A 185 -29.83 -2.97 9.76
CA ALA A 185 -29.88 -4.26 10.46
C ALA A 185 -28.52 -4.61 11.09
N THR A 186 -28.56 -5.20 12.29
CA THR A 186 -27.39 -5.43 13.16
C THR A 186 -26.21 -6.09 12.44
N CYS A 187 -26.48 -7.02 11.52
CA CYS A 187 -25.46 -7.70 10.71
C CYS A 187 -24.61 -6.72 9.88
N TYR A 188 -25.24 -5.78 9.19
CA TYR A 188 -24.54 -4.81 8.35
C TYR A 188 -23.76 -3.78 9.18
N THR A 189 -24.32 -3.37 10.33
CA THR A 189 -23.66 -2.40 11.21
C THR A 189 -22.40 -2.97 11.86
N GLU A 190 -22.42 -4.24 12.29
CA GLU A 190 -21.26 -4.87 12.94
C GLU A 190 -20.12 -5.10 11.94
N ALA A 191 -20.41 -5.71 10.79
CA ALA A 191 -19.43 -5.91 9.73
C ALA A 191 -18.80 -4.56 9.30
N THR A 192 -19.63 -3.53 9.14
CA THR A 192 -19.18 -2.19 8.75
C THR A 192 -18.33 -1.53 9.84
N SER A 193 -18.69 -1.69 11.11
CA SER A 193 -17.89 -1.17 12.22
C SER A 193 -16.50 -1.82 12.28
N ASN A 194 -16.43 -3.13 12.08
CA ASN A 194 -15.16 -3.87 12.09
C ASN A 194 -14.22 -3.46 10.95
N VAL A 195 -14.74 -3.32 9.72
CA VAL A 195 -13.90 -2.91 8.58
C VAL A 195 -13.40 -1.47 8.73
N VAL A 196 -14.23 -0.57 9.28
CA VAL A 196 -13.84 0.83 9.56
C VAL A 196 -12.80 0.90 10.66
N ALA A 197 -12.94 0.12 11.73
CA ALA A 197 -11.95 0.05 12.80
C ALA A 197 -10.58 -0.41 12.29
N GLY A 198 -10.54 -1.45 11.46
CA GLY A 198 -9.29 -1.91 10.86
C GLY A 198 -8.68 -0.90 9.88
N CYS A 199 -9.50 -0.18 9.11
CA CYS A 199 -9.04 0.91 8.25
C CYS A 199 -8.44 2.07 9.06
N ASN A 200 -9.07 2.44 10.18
CA ASN A 200 -8.57 3.49 11.07
C ASN A 200 -7.25 3.11 11.75
N ALA A 201 -6.99 1.82 11.97
CA ALA A 201 -5.73 1.34 12.54
C ALA A 201 -4.54 1.41 11.56
N PHE A 202 -4.78 1.51 10.25
CA PHE A 202 -3.72 1.47 9.24
C PHE A 202 -2.67 2.59 9.44
N LEU A 203 -3.10 3.85 9.47
CA LEU A 203 -2.17 4.98 9.60
C LEU A 203 -1.34 4.94 10.91
N PRO A 204 -1.91 4.76 12.11
CA PRO A 204 -1.12 4.70 13.34
C PRO A 204 -0.15 3.51 13.34
N ASN A 205 -0.54 2.34 12.82
CA ASN A 205 0.37 1.21 12.74
C ASN A 205 1.54 1.48 11.78
N CYS A 206 1.26 2.08 10.62
CA CYS A 206 2.29 2.52 9.68
C CYS A 206 3.24 3.56 10.32
N LYS A 207 2.74 4.45 11.19
CA LYS A 207 3.61 5.37 11.98
C LYS A 207 4.52 4.60 12.95
N THR A 208 4.02 3.57 13.61
CA THR A 208 4.84 2.69 14.46
C THR A 208 5.90 1.94 13.65
N CYS A 209 5.60 1.52 12.42
CA CYS A 209 6.58 0.90 11.53
C CYS A 209 7.79 1.80 11.30
N ILE A 210 7.59 3.10 11.04
CA ILE A 210 8.71 4.02 10.79
C ILE A 210 9.39 4.51 12.07
N ALA A 211 8.67 4.63 13.18
CA ALA A 211 9.23 5.03 14.47
C ALA A 211 10.13 3.95 15.09
N SER A 212 9.90 2.68 14.76
CA SER A 212 10.72 1.55 15.21
C SER A 212 11.95 1.28 14.33
N MET A 213 12.16 2.07 13.27
CA MET A 213 13.34 1.99 12.40
C MET A 213 14.53 2.80 12.93
N SER A 214 14.33 3.65 13.95
CA SER A 214 15.37 4.45 14.60
C SER A 214 16.19 3.67 15.61
#